data_AF-A0A5K0VF92-F1
#
_entry.id   AF-A0A5K0VF92-F1
#
_cell.length_a   1.000
_cell.length_b   1.000
_cell.length_c   1.000
_cell.angle_alpha   90.00
_cell.angle_beta   90.00
_cell.angle_gamma   90.00
#
_symmetry.space_group_name_H-M   'P 1'
#
loop_
_entity.id
_entity.type
_entity.pdbx_description
1 polymer ?
#
loop_
_entity_poly.entity_id
_entity_poly.type
_entity_poly.pdbx_seq_one_letter_code
_entity_poly.pdbx_strand_id
1 'polypeptide(L)' 'DHTAAIYMNLMAFERMHPEIEKHEVASYVSFMDDLIDTAEDVSLLCSRGIVKNHLGSDKDAANVFNKLGDGISYAPD' A
#
# COMPACT_ATOMS: atom_id res chain seq x y z
N ASP A 1 -0.02 -11.79 8.79
CA ASP A 1 0.27 -10.35 8.84
C ASP A 1 -1.04 -9.56 8.78
N HIS A 2 -1.19 -8.49 9.55
CA HIS A 2 -2.43 -7.69 9.62
C HIS A 2 -2.33 -6.35 8.88
N THR A 3 -1.19 -6.05 8.25
CA THR A 3 -0.88 -4.76 7.63
C THR A 3 -1.90 -4.40 6.56
N ALA A 4 -2.23 -5.33 5.66
CA ALA A 4 -3.25 -5.12 4.63
C ALA A 4 -4.61 -4.72 5.24
N ALA A 5 -5.04 -5.38 6.33
CA ALA A 5 -6.31 -5.06 6.98
C ALA A 5 -6.28 -3.68 7.65
N ILE A 6 -5.16 -3.29 8.26
CA ILE A 6 -4.99 -1.97 8.87
C ILE A 6 -5.10 -0.87 7.81
N TYR A 7 -4.36 -0.99 6.70
CA TYR A 7 -4.40 0.01 5.62
C TYR A 7 -5.79 0.07 4.95
N MET A 8 -6.45 -1.07 4.72
CA MET A 8 -7.83 -1.07 4.20
C MET A 8 -8.81 -0.35 5.13
N ASN A 9 -8.70 -0.57 6.45
CA ASN A 9 -9.54 0.12 7.43
C ASN A 9 -9.25 1.61 7.48
N LEU A 10 -7.99 2.02 7.35
CA LEU A 10 -7.60 3.44 7.30
C LEU A 10 -8.11 4.12 6.03
N MET A 11 -7.99 3.49 4.86
CA MET A 11 -8.56 4.01 3.61
C MET A 11 -10.09 4.11 3.67
N ALA A 12 -10.76 3.11 4.27
CA ALA A 12 -12.20 3.17 4.50
C ALA A 12 -12.57 4.32 5.45
N PHE A 13 -11.79 4.52 6.51
CA PHE A 13 -11.96 5.65 7.42
C PHE A 13 -11.79 6.99 6.70
N GLU A 14 -10.72 7.18 5.93
CA GLU A 14 -10.52 8.40 5.11
C GLU A 14 -11.72 8.68 4.20
N ARG A 15 -12.23 7.66 3.52
CA ARG A 15 -13.34 7.79 2.58
C ARG A 15 -14.69 8.09 3.24
N MET A 16 -14.86 7.70 4.51
CA MET A 16 -16.08 7.97 5.28
C MET A 16 -16.09 9.35 5.95
N HIS A 17 -14.96 10.06 5.98
CA HIS A 17 -14.80 11.35 6.66
C HIS A 17 -14.37 12.42 5.64
N PRO A 18 -15.31 12.99 4.85
CA PRO A 18 -15.02 13.94 3.78
C PRO A 18 -14.36 15.25 4.25
N GLU A 19 -14.36 15.54 5.54
CA GLU A 19 -13.58 16.60 6.17
C GLU A 19 -12.06 16.36 6.13
N ILE A 20 -11.62 15.11 5.89
CA ILE A 20 -10.23 14.77 5.64
C ILE A 20 -9.94 15.07 4.17
N GLU A 21 -9.54 16.32 3.90
CA GLU A 21 -9.29 16.79 2.52
C GLU A 21 -8.14 16.06 1.81
N LYS A 22 -7.23 15.44 2.57
CA LYS A 22 -6.04 14.78 2.02
C LYS A 22 -6.17 13.28 2.23
N HIS A 23 -6.42 12.56 1.14
CA HIS A 23 -6.44 11.10 1.07
C HIS A 23 -5.01 10.53 1.17
N GLU A 24 -4.29 10.87 2.25
CA GLU A 24 -2.86 10.58 2.44
C GLU A 24 -2.61 9.08 2.45
N VAL A 25 -3.45 8.29 3.13
CA VAL A 25 -3.30 6.84 3.20
C VAL A 25 -3.59 6.21 1.84
N ALA A 26 -4.69 6.59 1.18
CA ALA A 26 -4.97 6.09 -0.18
C ALA A 26 -3.87 6.47 -1.19
N SER A 27 -3.33 7.69 -1.11
CA SER A 27 -2.23 8.16 -1.96
C SER A 27 -0.95 7.37 -1.72
N TYR A 28 -0.62 7.10 -0.45
CA TYR A 28 0.53 6.26 -0.10
C TYR A 28 0.37 4.84 -0.63
N VAL A 29 -0.81 4.23 -0.46
CA VAL A 29 -1.07 2.87 -0.93
C VAL A 29 -0.96 2.81 -2.45
N SER A 30 -1.56 3.76 -3.17
CA SER A 30 -1.46 3.84 -4.64
C SER A 30 -0.01 3.95 -5.09
N PHE A 31 0.77 4.83 -4.46
CA PHE A 31 2.17 5.01 -4.78
C PHE A 31 3.00 3.73 -4.54
N MET A 32 2.71 3.00 -3.47
CA MET A 32 3.42 1.74 -3.19
C MET A 32 3.01 0.61 -4.12
N ASP A 33 1.74 0.54 -4.51
CA ASP A 33 1.23 -0.42 -5.50
C ASP A 33 1.88 -0.20 -6.88
N ASP A 34 2.04 1.07 -7.29
CA ASP A 34 2.74 1.42 -8.53
C ASP A 34 4.24 1.08 -8.50
N LEU A 35 4.85 1.00 -7.32
CA LEU A 35 6.28 0.72 -7.15
C LEU A 35 6.59 -0.77 -6.97
N ILE A 36 5.64 -1.56 -6.48
CA ILE A 36 5.87 -2.93 -6.04
C ILE A 36 4.79 -3.82 -6.65
N ASP A 37 5.17 -4.65 -7.62
CA ASP A 37 4.31 -5.72 -8.15
C ASP A 37 4.91 -7.11 -7.87
N THR A 38 6.25 -7.18 -7.73
CA THR A 38 7.00 -8.43 -7.56
C THR A 38 7.90 -8.42 -6.32
N ALA A 39 8.38 -9.61 -5.93
CA ALA A 39 9.35 -9.73 -4.85
C ALA A 39 10.70 -9.05 -5.21
N GLU A 40 11.05 -9.04 -6.50
CA GLU A 40 12.25 -8.40 -7.04
C GLU A 40 12.21 -6.88 -6.85
N ASP A 41 11.04 -6.25 -7.00
CA ASP A 41 10.86 -4.81 -6.76
C ASP A 41 11.13 -4.47 -5.29
N VAL A 42 10.54 -5.25 -4.36
CA VAL A 42 10.79 -5.10 -2.92
C VAL A 42 12.27 -5.26 -2.60
N SER A 43 12.91 -6.29 -3.17
CA SER A 43 14.33 -6.57 -2.94
C SER A 43 15.22 -5.44 -3.44
N LEU A 44 14.94 -4.91 -4.64
CA LEU A 44 15.65 -3.77 -5.21
C LEU A 44 15.51 -2.53 -4.33
N LEU A 45 14.28 -2.17 -3.93
CA LEU A 45 14.02 -1.00 -3.09
C LEU A 45 14.67 -1.13 -1.70
N CYS A 46 14.66 -2.33 -1.12
CA CYS A 46 15.36 -2.61 0.14
C CYS A 46 16.88 -2.49 -0.01
N SER A 47 17.46 -3.02 -1.10
CA SER A 47 18.90 -2.93 -1.37
C SER A 47 19.39 -1.49 -1.52
N ARG A 48 18.51 -0.60 -2.00
CA ARG A 48 18.77 0.84 -2.15
C ARG A 48 18.47 1.64 -0.88
N GLY A 49 17.94 1.00 0.17
CA GLY A 49 17.57 1.65 1.43
C GLY A 49 16.36 2.56 1.32
N ILE A 50 15.56 2.44 0.25
CA ILE A 50 14.35 3.25 0.02
C ILE A 50 13.20 2.71 0.88
N VAL A 51 13.07 1.38 0.93
CA VAL A 51 12.05 0.68 1.74
C VAL A 51 12.75 -0.22 2.74
N LYS A 52 12.09 -0.48 3.88
CA LYS A 52 12.49 -1.53 4.82
C LYS A 52 11.35 -2.55 4.93
N ASN A 53 11.64 -3.79 4.57
CA ASN A 53 10.67 -4.87 4.67
C ASN A 53 10.62 -5.42 6.10
N HIS A 54 9.46 -5.29 6.75
CA HIS A 54 9.14 -5.89 8.05
C HIS A 54 7.95 -6.88 7.97
N LEU A 55 7.53 -7.24 6.76
CA LEU A 55 6.34 -8.04 6.47
C LEU A 55 6.66 -9.53 6.22
N GLY A 56 7.88 -9.95 6.53
CA GLY A 56 8.37 -11.31 6.28
C GLY A 56 9.27 -11.35 5.05
N SER A 57 8.97 -12.24 4.10
CA SER A 57 9.73 -12.31 2.85
C SER A 57 9.39 -11.17 1.90
N ASP A 58 10.24 -10.92 0.90
CA ASP A 58 9.97 -9.93 -0.16
C ASP A 58 8.68 -10.27 -0.94
N LYS A 59 8.38 -11.56 -1.08
CA LYS A 59 7.11 -12.03 -1.66
C LYS A 59 5.90 -11.72 -0.78
N ASP A 60 6.03 -11.86 0.54
CA ASP A 60 4.94 -11.51 1.46
C ASP A 60 4.65 -10.01 1.41
N ALA A 61 5.69 -9.18 1.33
CA ALA A 61 5.56 -7.74 1.19
C ALA A 61 4.88 -7.34 -0.13
N ALA A 62 5.32 -7.89 -1.27
CA ALA A 62 4.68 -7.64 -2.56
C ALA A 62 3.19 -8.03 -2.54
N ASN A 63 2.87 -9.23 -2.03
CA ASN A 63 1.47 -9.67 -1.90
C ASN A 63 0.61 -8.73 -1.04
N VAL A 64 1.18 -8.10 -0.02
CA VAL A 64 0.45 -7.13 0.81
C VAL A 64 0.09 -5.88 0.00
N PHE A 65 1.03 -5.33 -0.77
CA PHE A 65 0.79 -4.12 -1.56
C PHE A 65 -0.14 -4.37 -2.74
N ASN A 66 0.06 -5.44 -3.51
CA ASN A 66 -0.85 -5.79 -4.62
C ASN A 66 -2.30 -5.99 -4.13
N LYS A 67 -2.46 -6.62 -2.95
CA LYS A 67 -3.78 -6.78 -2.33
C LYS A 67 -4.39 -5.45 -1.88
N LEU A 68 -3.56 -4.49 -1.50
CA LEU A 68 -4.02 -3.16 -1.13
C LEU A 68 -4.42 -2.34 -2.36
N GLY A 69 -3.70 -2.49 -3.48
CA GLY A 69 -4.03 -1.91 -4.78
C GLY A 69 -5.40 -2.33 -5.30
N ASP A 70 -5.76 -3.62 -5.17
CA ASP A 70 -7.11 -4.12 -5.52
C ASP A 70 -8.24 -3.38 -4.78
N GLY A 71 -7.96 -2.87 -3.58
CA GLY A 71 -8.91 -2.13 -2.75
C GLY A 71 -9.09 -0.66 -3.18
N ILE A 72 -8.21 -0.14 -4.02
CA ILE A 72 -8.30 1.22 -4.58
C ILE A 72 -9.33 1.18 -5.72
N SER A 73 -10.60 1.32 -5.35
CA SER A 73 -11.63 1.75 -6.29
C SER A 73 -11.31 3.20 -6.68
N TYR A 74 -10.67 3.37 -7.84
CA TYR A 74 -10.64 4.62 -8.58
C TYR A 74 -12.09 5.10 -8.74
N ALA A 75 -12.54 6.00 -7.87
CA ALA A 75 -13.61 6.88 -8.25
C ALA A 75 -12.98 7.87 -9.22
N PRO A 76 -13.47 7.99 -10.46
CA PRO A 76 -13.04 9.09 -11.31
C PRO A 76 -13.46 10.38 -10.59
N ASP A 77 -12.49 11.29 -10.46
CA ASP A 77 -12.71 12.67 -10.03
C ASP A 77 -13.78 13.38 -10.88
#